data_AF-A0A0F0H7M4-F1
#
_entry.id   AF-A0A0F0H7M4-F1
#
_cell.length_a   1.000
_cell.length_b   1.000
_cell.length_c   1.000
_cell.angle_alpha   90.00
_cell.angle_beta   90.00
_cell.angle_gamma   90.00
#
_symmetry.space_group_name_H-M   'P 1'
#
loop_
_entity.id
_entity.type
_entity.pdbx_description
1 polymer ?
#
loop_
_entity_poly.entity_id
_entity_poly.type
_entity_poly.pdbx_seq_one_letter_code
_entity_poly.pdbx_strand_id
1 'polypeptide(L)' 'MAKVSISLDAELVVEVMVLAGVGSPQDAVEAVVRDYIARGHRTEARIQSQDEPRRTTDSLPPLPEG' A
#
# COMPACT_ATOMS: atom_id res chain seq x y z
N MET A 1 5.31 5.56 23.79
CA MET A 1 5.48 5.43 22.33
C MET A 1 6.97 5.50 22.04
N ALA A 2 7.54 4.58 21.27
CA ALA A 2 8.95 4.67 20.89
C ALA A 2 9.14 5.91 20.01
N LYS A 3 10.16 6.73 20.30
CA LYS A 3 10.45 7.96 19.55
C LYS A 3 11.54 7.69 18.53
N VAL A 4 11.28 8.04 17.28
CA VAL A 4 12.26 8.00 16.19
C VAL A 4 12.53 9.45 15.77
N SER A 5 13.80 9.81 15.63
CA SER A 5 14.22 11.13 15.15
C SER A 5 14.74 11.02 13.72
N ILE A 6 14.16 11.78 12.81
CA ILE A 6 14.58 11.88 11.40
C ILE A 6 14.69 13.35 11.01
N SER A 7 15.57 13.67 10.07
CA SER A 7 15.63 14.98 9.44
C SER A 7 14.99 14.90 8.06
N LEU A 8 14.16 15.88 7.74
CA LEU A 8 13.44 16.00 6.48
C LEU A 8 13.61 17.42 5.95
N ASP A 9 13.55 17.57 4.64
CA ASP A 9 13.50 18.88 4.00
C ASP A 9 12.21 19.60 4.41
N ALA A 10 12.33 20.88 4.78
CA ALA A 10 11.18 21.68 5.20
C ALA A 10 10.21 21.94 4.05
N GLU A 11 10.70 22.16 2.82
CA GLU A 11 9.87 22.40 1.64
C GLU A 11 9.00 21.17 1.35
N LEU A 12 9.59 19.98 1.40
CA LEU A 12 8.87 18.72 1.23
C LEU A 12 7.73 18.57 2.23
N VAL A 13 7.99 18.87 3.50
CA VAL A 13 6.96 18.73 4.55
C VAL A 13 5.84 19.78 4.36
N VAL A 14 6.19 21.00 3.95
CA VAL A 14 5.21 22.05 3.66
C VAL A 14 4.29 21.66 2.50
N GLU A 15 4.81 21.08 1.43
CA GLU A 15 3.97 20.59 0.32
C GLU A 15 2.93 19.57 0.79
N VAL A 16 3.36 18.61 1.61
CA VAL A 16 2.46 17.60 2.19
C VAL A 16 1.45 18.24 3.12
N MET A 17 1.86 19.21 3.95
CA MET A 17 0.97 19.94 4.85
C MET A 17 -0.16 20.64 4.08
N VAL A 18 0.17 21.30 2.96
CA VAL A 18 -0.82 21.95 2.08
C VAL A 18 -1.75 20.90 1.46
N LEU A 19 -1.20 19.81 0.92
CA LEU A 19 -1.99 18.75 0.28
C LEU A 19 -2.95 18.06 1.25
N ALA A 20 -2.51 17.83 2.49
CA ALA A 20 -3.29 17.18 3.54
C ALA A 20 -4.18 18.14 4.34
N GLY A 21 -4.01 19.46 4.17
CA GLY A 21 -4.75 20.48 4.92
C GLY A 21 -4.42 20.49 6.42
N VAL A 22 -3.18 20.18 6.81
CA VAL A 22 -2.75 20.09 8.22
C VAL A 22 -1.74 21.18 8.57
N GLY A 23 -1.78 21.66 9.82
CA GLY A 23 -0.92 22.74 10.31
C GLY A 23 0.37 22.29 11.00
N SER A 24 0.63 20.99 11.07
CA SER A 24 1.76 20.39 11.80
C SER A 24 2.62 19.50 10.90
N PRO A 25 3.95 19.69 10.88
CA PRO A 25 4.90 18.79 10.22
C PRO A 25 4.75 17.33 10.66
N GLN A 26 4.47 17.11 11.95
CA GLN A 26 4.30 15.76 12.50
C GLN A 26 3.05 15.07 11.92
N ASP A 27 1.94 15.80 11.86
CA ASP A 27 0.67 15.25 11.36
C ASP A 27 0.76 14.97 9.86
N ALA A 28 1.48 15.81 9.11
CA ALA A 28 1.75 15.59 7.70
C ALA A 28 2.53 14.28 7.46
N VAL A 29 3.61 14.05 8.22
CA VAL A 29 4.39 12.81 8.13
C VAL A 29 3.54 11.61 8.55
N GLU A 30 2.75 11.73 9.61
CA GLU A 30 1.90 10.64 10.08
C GLU A 30 0.82 10.27 9.05
N ALA A 31 0.20 11.25 8.40
CA ALA A 31 -0.75 11.03 7.32
C ALA A 31 -0.13 10.25 6.15
N VAL A 32 1.09 10.64 5.72
CA VAL A 32 1.82 9.95 4.64
C VAL A 32 2.17 8.52 5.01
N VAL A 33 2.69 8.28 6.22
CA VAL A 33 3.08 6.94 6.67
C VAL A 33 1.85 6.02 6.75
N ARG A 34 0.73 6.52 7.28
CA ARG A 34 -0.53 5.76 7.34
C ARG A 34 -1.05 5.42 5.94
N ASP A 35 -1.01 6.37 5.02
CA ASP A 35 -1.42 6.14 3.64
C ASP A 35 -0.49 5.15 2.92
N TYR A 36 0.83 5.22 3.15
CA TYR A 36 1.79 4.24 2.63
C TYR A 36 1.49 2.82 3.10
N ILE A 37 1.22 2.63 4.39
CA ILE A 37 0.86 1.33 4.96
C ILE A 37 -0.46 0.84 4.37
N ALA A 38 -1.49 1.70 4.30
CA ALA A 38 -2.78 1.34 3.71
C ALA A 38 -2.66 0.97 2.22
N ARG A 39 -1.80 1.66 1.46
CA ARG A 39 -1.44 1.31 0.09
C ARG A 39 -0.71 -0.02 -0.01
N GLY A 40 0.19 -0.30 0.93
CA GLY A 40 0.87 -1.59 1.07
C GLY A 40 -0.14 -2.72 1.24
N HIS A 41 -1.03 -2.61 2.24
CA HIS A 41 -2.09 -3.60 2.47
C HIS A 41 -3.03 -3.75 1.27
N ARG A 42 -3.38 -2.66 0.58
CA ARG A 42 -4.20 -2.73 -0.64
C ARG A 42 -3.47 -3.47 -1.76
N THR A 43 -2.16 -3.26 -1.89
CA THR A 43 -1.34 -3.92 -2.90
C THR A 43 -1.19 -5.40 -2.58
N GLU A 44 -0.89 -5.75 -1.33
CA GLU A 44 -0.81 -7.13 -0.86
C GLU A 44 -2.14 -7.87 -1.03
N ALA A 45 -3.26 -7.25 -0.66
CA ALA A 45 -4.59 -7.83 -0.85
C ALA A 45 -4.91 -8.06 -2.33
N ARG A 46 -4.49 -7.15 -3.23
CA ARG A 46 -4.67 -7.32 -4.68
C ARG A 46 -3.78 -8.41 -5.27
N ILE A 47 -2.53 -8.53 -4.81
CA ILE A 47 -1.61 -9.59 -5.22
C ILE A 47 -2.10 -10.94 -4.71
N GLN A 48 -2.49 -11.03 -3.43
CA GLN A 48 -3.05 -12.26 -2.83
C GLN A 48 -4.35 -12.69 -3.52
N SER A 49 -5.25 -11.74 -3.84
CA SER A 49 -6.47 -12.03 -4.62
C SER A 49 -6.18 -12.43 -6.07
N GLN A 50 -4.99 -12.14 -6.60
CA GLN A 50 -4.58 -12.60 -7.93
C GLN A 50 -3.90 -13.97 -7.89
N ASP A 51 -3.29 -14.34 -6.76
CA ASP A 51 -2.66 -15.65 -6.53
C ASP A 51 -3.69 -16.76 -6.18
N GLU A 52 -4.82 -16.42 -5.57
CA GLU A 52 -5.98 -17.31 -5.38
C GLU A 52 -7.14 -16.93 -6.33
N PRO A 53 -7.55 -17.72 -7.37
CA PRO A 53 -7.09 -19.03 -7.83
C PRO A 53 -6.80 -19.04 -9.36
N ARG A 54 -5.54 -18.89 -9.76
CA ARG A 54 -5.07 -19.40 -11.07
C ARG A 54 -4.64 -20.88 -11.01
N ARG A 55 -4.72 -21.50 -9.82
CA ARG A 55 -4.47 -22.94 -9.60
C ARG A 55 -5.73 -23.82 -9.62
N THR A 56 -6.91 -23.26 -9.87
CA THR A 56 -8.17 -24.04 -9.95
C THR A 56 -8.79 -23.92 -11.35
N THR A 57 -7.97 -24.08 -12.39
CA THR A 57 -8.44 -24.46 -13.73
C THR A 57 -7.44 -25.44 -14.32
N ASP A 58 -7.13 -26.49 -13.57
CA ASP A 58 -6.62 -27.74 -14.14
C ASP A 58 -7.57 -28.86 -13.70
N SER A 59 -8.72 -28.88 -14.36
CA SER A 59 -9.72 -29.95 -14.24
C SER A 59 -10.21 -30.19 -15.67
N LEU A 60 -9.41 -30.95 -16.40
CA LEU A 60 -9.62 -31.39 -17.78
C LEU A 60 -11.04 -31.93 -18.04
N PRO A 61 -11.60 -31.73 -19.25
CA PRO A 61 -12.31 -32.80 -19.94
C PRO A 61 -11.30 -33.71 -20.68
N PRO A 62 -11.41 -35.05 -20.57
CA PRO A 62 -10.51 -35.98 -21.25
C PRO A 62 -10.65 -35.86 -22.78
N LEU A 63 -9.52 -35.94 -23.49
CA LEU A 63 -9.52 -36.04 -24.96
C LEU A 63 -10.17 -37.35 -25.41
N PRO A 64 -11.05 -37.35 -26.43
CA PRO A 64 -11.52 -38.58 -27.04
C PRO A 64 -10.40 -39.18 -27.92
N GLU A 65 -10.02 -40.42 -27.64
CA GLU A 65 -9.22 -41.24 -28.56
C GLU A 65 -10.11 -41.74 -29.71
N GLY A 66 -9.69 -41.50 -30.94
CA GLY A 66 -10.32 -41.97 -32.17
C GLY A 66 -9.36 -41.87 -33.36
#